data_AF-A0A944WH04-F1
#
_entry.id   AF-A0A944WH04-F1
#
_cell.length_a   1.000
_cell.length_b   1.000
_cell.length_c   1.000
_cell.angle_alpha   90.00
_cell.angle_beta   90.00
_cell.angle_gamma   90.00
#
_symmetry.space_group_name_H-M   'P 1'
#
loop_
_entity.id
_entity.type
_entity.pdbx_description
1 polymer ?
#
loop_
_entity_poly.entity_id
_entity_poly.type
_entity_poly.pdbx_seq_one_letter_code
_entity_poly.pdbx_strand_id
1 'polypeptide(L)'
;NQLVLRDAGRPEKQTSAGKPVGSVHGDSIGVHASDSANAWRNMAAVSNQRNTIACLILAGHQVAYDRTSRGGDFLNWEPYPTPAHQQRIDTNAPKKLLAMAESAIRNNDQAAACAAIAKYGQLGHAENGVFNLLLRFAISEDGALHAEKYFQTVADDFANTRKTLRWRHILGLARVTASEYGQKAPGYQQAKELLGV
;
A
#
# COMPACT_ATOMS: atom_id res chain seq x y z
N ASN A 1 -6.96 0.69 3.91
CA ASN A 1 -6.52 1.64 2.86
C ASN A 1 -6.54 3.12 3.27
N GLN A 2 -7.58 3.71 3.87
CA GLN A 2 -7.58 5.15 4.20
C GLN A 2 -6.46 5.55 5.16
N LEU A 3 -6.12 4.69 6.13
CA LEU A 3 -4.98 4.91 7.01
C LEU A 3 -3.66 5.03 6.25
N VAL A 4 -3.47 4.29 5.15
CA VAL A 4 -2.32 4.44 4.25
C VAL A 4 -2.47 5.66 3.35
N LEU A 5 -3.64 5.91 2.78
CA LEU A 5 -3.82 6.98 1.79
C LEU A 5 -3.79 8.39 2.40
N ARG A 6 -4.18 8.54 3.66
CA ARG A 6 -4.19 9.83 4.37
C ARG A 6 -2.98 10.04 5.26
N ASP A 7 -2.20 8.99 5.55
CA ASP A 7 -1.03 9.10 6.43
C ASP A 7 -0.13 10.26 5.99
N ALA A 8 0.26 11.17 6.88
CA ALA A 8 1.31 12.15 6.56
C ALA A 8 2.70 11.47 6.46
N GLY A 9 2.81 10.21 6.86
CA GLY A 9 4.06 9.46 6.95
C GLY A 9 4.75 9.66 8.30
N ARG A 10 5.89 9.00 8.48
CA ARG A 10 6.65 9.09 9.72
C ARG A 10 7.03 10.55 10.05
N PRO A 11 6.72 11.07 11.25
CA PRO A 11 7.31 12.30 11.75
C PRO A 11 8.77 12.09 12.10
N GLU A 12 9.52 13.19 12.28
CA GLU A 12 10.96 13.18 12.61
C GLU A 12 11.32 12.23 13.77
N LYS A 13 10.54 12.28 14.87
CA LYS A 13 10.72 11.43 16.06
C LYS A 13 10.51 9.93 15.84
N GLN A 14 9.97 9.52 14.70
CA GLN A 14 9.71 8.11 14.34
C GLN A 14 10.62 7.64 13.19
N THR A 15 11.61 8.44 12.79
CA THR A 15 12.54 8.08 11.71
C THR A 15 13.62 7.10 12.19
N SER A 16 14.12 6.30 11.27
CA SER A 16 15.27 5.42 11.46
C SER A 16 15.95 5.15 10.11
N ALA A 17 17.08 4.43 10.11
CA ALA A 17 17.77 4.07 8.89
C ALA A 17 16.82 3.36 7.90
N GLY A 18 16.74 3.88 6.67
CA GLY A 18 15.83 3.38 5.63
C GLY A 18 14.38 3.88 5.74
N LYS A 19 13.99 4.50 6.86
CA LYS A 19 12.62 4.97 7.15
C LYS A 19 12.62 6.49 7.43
N PRO A 20 12.82 7.34 6.40
CA PRO A 20 12.92 8.79 6.56
C PRO A 20 11.56 9.44 6.86
N VAL A 21 11.58 10.75 7.13
CA VAL A 21 10.36 11.56 7.30
C VAL A 21 9.44 11.39 6.09
N GLY A 22 8.13 11.26 6.34
CA GLY A 22 7.13 11.11 5.28
C GLY A 22 7.02 9.71 4.68
N SER A 23 7.85 8.75 5.12
CA SER A 23 7.75 7.36 4.69
C SER A 23 6.50 6.66 5.26
N VAL A 24 5.91 5.76 4.48
CA VAL A 24 4.70 4.98 4.82
C VAL A 24 4.88 3.47 4.63
N HIS A 25 6.09 2.99 4.35
CA HIS A 25 6.42 1.57 4.19
C HIS A 25 6.80 0.88 5.50
N GLY A 26 7.09 -0.42 5.45
CA GLY A 26 7.57 -1.21 6.59
C GLY A 26 6.58 -1.27 7.74
N ASP A 27 7.07 -0.97 8.94
CA ASP A 27 6.28 -0.93 10.19
C ASP A 27 5.38 0.31 10.34
N SER A 28 4.90 0.87 9.23
CA SER A 28 4.01 2.02 9.29
C SER A 28 2.63 1.63 9.83
N ILE A 29 2.00 2.56 10.55
CA ILE A 29 0.66 2.38 11.12
C ILE A 29 -0.35 2.02 10.03
N GLY A 30 -0.30 2.66 8.86
CA GLY A 30 -1.22 2.37 7.76
C GLY A 30 -1.09 0.94 7.20
N VAL A 31 0.14 0.46 7.02
CA VAL A 31 0.42 -0.91 6.53
C VAL A 31 -0.06 -1.92 7.57
N HIS A 32 0.36 -1.78 8.82
CA HIS A 32 -0.01 -2.69 9.90
C HIS A 32 -1.51 -2.71 10.18
N ALA A 33 -2.18 -1.56 10.12
CA ALA A 33 -3.63 -1.49 10.28
C ALA A 33 -4.37 -2.26 9.16
N SER A 34 -3.86 -2.18 7.93
CA SER A 34 -4.44 -2.87 6.78
C SER A 34 -4.22 -4.39 6.89
N ASP A 35 -3.00 -4.83 7.23
CA ASP A 35 -2.69 -6.25 7.45
C ASP A 35 -3.50 -6.84 8.60
N SER A 36 -3.60 -6.12 9.72
CA SER A 36 -4.38 -6.56 10.88
C SER A 36 -5.86 -6.70 10.51
N ALA A 37 -6.44 -5.72 9.80
CA ALA A 37 -7.83 -5.77 9.36
C ALA A 37 -8.09 -6.91 8.36
N ASN A 38 -7.12 -7.23 7.49
CA ASN A 38 -7.19 -8.39 6.60
C ASN A 38 -7.13 -9.70 7.40
N ALA A 39 -6.18 -9.83 8.34
CA ALA A 39 -6.03 -11.00 9.19
C ALA A 39 -7.30 -11.28 10.01
N TRP A 40 -7.87 -10.26 10.67
CA TRP A 40 -9.11 -10.41 11.44
C TRP A 40 -10.29 -10.86 10.58
N ARG A 41 -10.42 -10.35 9.35
CA ARG A 41 -11.47 -10.78 8.42
C ARG A 41 -11.31 -12.24 7.99
N ASN A 42 -10.09 -12.64 7.63
CA ASN A 42 -9.82 -14.01 7.22
C ASN A 42 -9.99 -15.01 8.38
N MET A 43 -9.54 -14.66 9.58
CA MET A 43 -9.80 -15.47 10.78
C MET A 43 -11.30 -15.59 11.08
N ALA A 44 -12.04 -14.49 11.00
CA ALA A 44 -13.50 -14.51 11.22
C ALA A 44 -14.23 -15.45 10.24
N ALA A 45 -13.77 -15.55 8.99
CA ALA A 45 -14.40 -16.38 7.97
C ALA A 45 -14.26 -17.90 8.21
N VAL A 46 -13.26 -18.33 8.98
CA VAL A 46 -12.93 -19.75 9.21
C VAL A 46 -13.05 -20.19 10.66
N SER A 47 -13.52 -19.31 11.55
CA SER A 47 -13.61 -19.58 12.99
C SER A 47 -15.03 -19.90 13.46
N ASN A 48 -15.15 -20.21 14.75
CA ASN A 48 -16.46 -20.37 15.40
C ASN A 48 -17.10 -19.01 15.72
N GLN A 49 -18.36 -19.02 16.15
CA GLN A 49 -19.13 -17.81 16.44
C GLN A 49 -18.47 -16.89 17.48
N ARG A 50 -17.94 -17.46 18.57
CA ARG A 50 -17.27 -16.69 19.63
C ARG A 50 -16.07 -15.92 19.08
N ASN A 51 -15.24 -16.59 18.29
CA ASN A 51 -14.05 -16.00 17.70
C ASN A 51 -14.37 -15.03 16.57
N THR A 52 -15.45 -15.26 15.82
CA THR A 52 -15.95 -14.32 14.81
C THR A 52 -16.30 -12.97 15.45
N ILE A 53 -17.01 -13.00 16.58
CA ILE A 53 -17.34 -11.78 17.34
C ILE A 53 -16.08 -11.10 17.86
N ALA A 54 -15.13 -11.87 18.41
CA ALA A 54 -13.85 -11.33 18.88
C ALA A 54 -13.06 -10.65 17.75
N CYS A 55 -12.97 -11.26 16.57
CA CYS A 55 -12.31 -10.69 15.40
C CYS A 55 -12.94 -9.36 14.99
N LEU A 56 -14.29 -9.27 15.00
CA LEU A 56 -14.99 -8.02 14.68
C LEU A 56 -14.65 -6.90 15.67
N ILE A 57 -14.67 -7.20 16.97
CA ILE A 57 -14.35 -6.22 18.03
C ILE A 57 -12.89 -5.76 17.90
N LEU A 58 -11.95 -6.69 17.75
CA LEU A 58 -10.52 -6.39 17.64
C LEU A 58 -10.19 -5.61 16.38
N ALA A 59 -10.82 -5.94 15.24
CA ALA A 59 -10.67 -5.18 14.01
C ALA A 59 -11.16 -3.73 14.18
N GLY A 60 -12.33 -3.53 14.79
CA GLY A 60 -12.88 -2.20 15.06
C GLY A 60 -11.99 -1.38 16.01
N HIS A 61 -11.53 -2.00 17.10
CA HIS A 61 -10.60 -1.39 18.05
C HIS A 61 -9.29 -0.95 17.36
N GLN A 62 -8.66 -1.85 16.59
CA GLN A 62 -7.38 -1.59 15.94
C GLN A 62 -7.47 -0.40 14.98
N VAL A 63 -8.51 -0.35 14.13
CA VAL A 63 -8.71 0.76 13.20
C VAL A 63 -8.92 2.10 13.94
N ALA A 64 -9.66 2.09 15.04
CA ALA A 64 -9.88 3.28 15.85
C ALA A 64 -8.58 3.75 16.54
N TYR A 65 -7.81 2.81 17.10
CA TYR A 65 -6.53 3.07 17.75
C TYR A 65 -5.48 3.59 16.76
N ASP A 66 -5.30 2.93 15.62
CA ASP A 66 -4.29 3.31 14.63
C ASP A 66 -4.57 4.70 14.03
N ARG A 67 -5.84 5.03 13.84
CA ARG A 67 -6.26 6.36 13.38
C ARG A 67 -5.79 7.48 14.32
N THR A 68 -5.80 7.26 15.63
CA THR A 68 -5.44 8.29 16.61
C THR A 68 -3.95 8.23 16.97
N SER A 69 -3.35 7.04 16.96
CA SER A 69 -1.96 6.80 17.35
C SER A 69 -0.91 7.38 16.40
N ARG A 70 -1.27 7.65 15.14
CA ARG A 70 -0.39 8.42 14.24
C ARG A 70 -0.16 9.86 14.72
N GLY A 71 -1.12 10.41 15.47
CA GLY A 71 -1.18 11.82 15.83
C GLY A 71 -1.60 12.71 14.66
N GLY A 72 -1.99 13.95 14.96
CA GLY A 72 -2.44 14.92 13.96
C GLY A 72 -3.92 14.82 13.59
N ASP A 73 -4.32 15.59 12.58
CA ASP A 73 -5.71 15.78 12.19
C ASP A 73 -6.13 14.86 11.03
N PHE A 74 -6.01 13.54 11.27
CA PHE A 74 -6.18 12.50 10.26
C PHE A 74 -7.46 12.65 9.42
N LEU A 75 -8.57 13.09 10.02
CA LEU A 75 -9.84 13.25 9.31
C LEU A 75 -9.80 14.32 8.22
N ASN A 76 -9.02 15.36 8.44
CA ASN A 76 -8.89 16.50 7.53
C ASN A 76 -7.71 16.36 6.56
N TRP A 77 -6.87 15.33 6.71
CA TRP A 77 -5.83 15.01 5.73
C TRP A 77 -6.42 14.46 4.43
N GLU A 78 -6.02 15.05 3.30
CA GLU A 78 -6.48 14.58 2.00
C GLU A 78 -5.88 13.21 1.63
N PRO A 79 -6.69 12.28 1.10
CA PRO A 79 -6.17 11.00 0.65
C PRO A 79 -5.38 11.14 -0.64
N TYR A 80 -4.32 10.36 -0.77
CA TYR A 80 -3.56 10.24 -2.01
C TYR A 80 -4.33 9.43 -3.07
N PRO A 81 -4.18 9.75 -4.36
CA PRO A 81 -3.65 11.02 -4.88
C PRO A 81 -4.68 12.15 -4.75
N THR A 82 -4.23 13.36 -4.40
CA THR A 82 -5.08 14.56 -4.36
C THR A 82 -5.51 14.98 -5.78
N PRO A 83 -6.54 15.83 -5.93
CA PRO A 83 -6.93 16.36 -7.25
C PRO A 83 -5.78 17.04 -8.00
N ALA A 84 -4.91 17.76 -7.29
CA ALA A 84 -3.74 18.41 -7.88
C ALA A 84 -2.73 17.40 -8.44
N HIS A 85 -2.53 16.25 -7.77
CA HIS A 85 -1.68 15.17 -8.30
C HIS A 85 -2.30 14.57 -9.58
N GLN A 86 -3.62 14.39 -9.61
CA GLN A 86 -4.32 13.82 -10.76
C GLN A 86 -4.26 14.72 -12.00
N GLN A 87 -4.32 16.05 -11.83
CA GLN A 87 -4.23 17.01 -12.93
C GLN A 87 -2.87 17.00 -13.65
N ARG A 88 -1.81 16.49 -13.01
CA ARG A 88 -0.48 16.38 -13.62
C ARG A 88 -0.35 15.18 -14.58
N ILE A 89 -1.36 14.31 -14.65
CA ILE A 89 -1.37 13.17 -15.56
C ILE A 89 -1.95 13.59 -16.91
N ASP A 90 -1.09 13.65 -17.93
CA ASP A 90 -1.39 14.18 -19.26
C ASP A 90 -1.68 13.09 -20.32
N THR A 91 -1.64 11.81 -19.93
CA THR A 91 -1.79 10.67 -20.83
C THR A 91 -2.94 9.76 -20.40
N ASN A 92 -3.62 9.19 -21.40
CA ASN A 92 -4.60 8.12 -21.22
C ASN A 92 -4.08 6.76 -21.70
N ALA A 93 -2.84 6.69 -22.21
CA ALA A 93 -2.30 5.45 -22.76
C ALA A 93 -1.85 4.51 -21.62
N PRO A 94 -2.39 3.27 -21.53
CA PRO A 94 -2.14 2.38 -20.38
C PRO A 94 -0.66 2.07 -20.18
N LYS A 95 0.09 1.79 -21.26
CA LYS A 95 1.54 1.52 -21.18
C LYS A 95 2.32 2.73 -20.66
N LYS A 96 1.95 3.95 -21.07
CA LYS A 96 2.59 5.18 -20.59
C LYS A 96 2.29 5.40 -19.10
N LEU A 97 1.05 5.15 -18.67
CA LEU A 97 0.66 5.25 -17.25
C LEU A 97 1.45 4.28 -16.36
N LEU A 98 1.62 3.02 -16.80
CA LEU A 98 2.45 2.04 -16.06
C LEU A 98 3.92 2.45 -16.02
N ALA A 99 4.47 2.96 -17.13
CA ALA A 99 5.85 3.46 -17.17
C ALA A 99 6.06 4.69 -16.27
N MET A 100 5.08 5.61 -16.22
CA MET A 100 5.08 6.74 -15.29
C MET A 100 5.04 6.27 -13.84
N ALA A 101 4.19 5.29 -13.51
CA ALA A 101 4.12 4.72 -12.18
C ALA A 101 5.45 4.05 -11.78
N GLU A 102 6.06 3.27 -12.67
CA GLU A 102 7.38 2.66 -12.42
C GLU A 102 8.45 3.73 -12.18
N SER A 103 8.50 4.77 -13.01
CA SER A 103 9.44 5.87 -12.86
C SER A 103 9.23 6.62 -11.54
N ALA A 104 7.98 6.90 -11.16
CA ALA A 104 7.65 7.54 -9.90
C ALA A 104 8.09 6.71 -8.69
N ILE A 105 7.84 5.39 -8.72
CA ILE A 105 8.31 4.45 -7.68
C ILE A 105 9.83 4.54 -7.52
N ARG A 106 10.56 4.47 -8.64
CA ARG A 106 12.04 4.52 -8.62
C ARG A 106 12.62 5.85 -8.12
N ASN A 107 11.82 6.92 -8.12
CA ASN A 107 12.18 8.24 -7.62
C ASN A 107 11.58 8.55 -6.25
N ASN A 108 11.01 7.54 -5.57
CA ASN A 108 10.29 7.68 -4.30
C ASN A 108 9.11 8.68 -4.34
N ASP A 109 8.56 8.98 -5.51
CA ASP A 109 7.43 9.90 -5.69
C ASP A 109 6.10 9.17 -5.45
N GLN A 110 5.70 9.12 -4.18
CA GLN A 110 4.44 8.53 -3.73
C GLN A 110 3.22 9.15 -4.42
N ALA A 111 3.23 10.46 -4.66
CA ALA A 111 2.11 11.20 -5.23
C ALA A 111 1.89 10.85 -6.70
N ALA A 112 2.96 10.90 -7.50
CA ALA A 112 2.91 10.58 -8.92
C ALA A 112 2.59 9.10 -9.17
N ALA A 113 3.15 8.19 -8.36
CA ALA A 113 2.84 6.76 -8.46
C ALA A 113 1.34 6.49 -8.24
N CYS A 114 0.76 7.08 -7.19
CA CYS A 114 -0.67 7.00 -6.91
C CYS A 114 -1.50 7.62 -8.03
N ALA A 115 -1.12 8.80 -8.54
CA ALA A 115 -1.88 9.51 -9.57
C ALA A 115 -1.94 8.75 -10.89
N ALA A 116 -0.81 8.21 -11.35
CA ALA A 116 -0.74 7.41 -12.57
C ALA A 116 -1.61 6.14 -12.48
N ILE A 117 -1.56 5.43 -11.35
CA ILE A 117 -2.37 4.22 -11.14
C ILE A 117 -3.85 4.55 -10.94
N ALA A 118 -4.18 5.67 -10.28
CA ALA A 118 -5.56 6.14 -10.17
C ALA A 118 -6.16 6.41 -11.55
N LYS A 119 -5.43 7.11 -12.42
CA LYS A 119 -5.85 7.34 -13.80
C LYS A 119 -6.03 6.03 -14.57
N TYR A 120 -5.09 5.09 -14.43
CA TYR A 120 -5.16 3.78 -15.05
C TYR A 120 -6.44 3.02 -14.65
N GLY A 121 -6.77 3.00 -13.36
CA GLY A 121 -7.98 2.35 -12.85
C GLY A 121 -9.28 3.07 -13.24
N GLN A 122 -9.27 4.41 -13.27
CA GLN A 122 -10.41 5.22 -13.74
C GLN A 122 -10.77 4.95 -15.21
N LEU A 123 -9.77 4.66 -16.05
CA LEU A 123 -9.95 4.29 -17.46
C LEU A 123 -10.44 2.84 -17.65
N GLY A 124 -10.66 2.09 -16.56
CA GLY A 124 -11.23 0.73 -16.61
C GLY A 124 -10.25 -0.33 -17.12
N HIS A 125 -8.95 -0.05 -17.11
CA HIS A 125 -7.95 -1.04 -17.51
C HIS A 125 -7.82 -2.18 -16.49
N ALA A 126 -7.40 -3.35 -16.96
CA ALA A 126 -7.25 -4.54 -16.12
C ALA A 126 -6.16 -4.36 -15.06
N GLU A 127 -6.49 -4.71 -13.81
CA GLU A 127 -5.64 -4.59 -12.62
C GLU A 127 -4.34 -5.38 -12.72
N ASN A 128 -4.32 -6.48 -13.47
CA ASN A 128 -3.15 -7.35 -13.61
C ASN A 128 -1.91 -6.60 -14.08
N GLY A 129 -2.06 -5.58 -14.94
CA GLY A 129 -0.94 -4.74 -15.37
C GLY A 129 -0.27 -3.99 -14.21
N VAL A 130 -1.07 -3.52 -13.26
CA VAL A 130 -0.57 -2.81 -12.06
C VAL A 130 -0.03 -3.80 -11.04
N PHE A 131 -0.72 -4.91 -10.78
CA PHE A 131 -0.22 -5.94 -9.86
C PHE A 131 1.11 -6.53 -10.32
N ASN A 132 1.26 -6.84 -11.61
CA ASN A 132 2.53 -7.33 -12.15
C ASN A 132 3.68 -6.32 -11.99
N LEU A 133 3.38 -5.02 -12.13
CA LEU A 133 4.37 -3.97 -11.90
C LEU A 133 4.77 -3.92 -10.42
N LEU A 134 3.79 -3.85 -9.51
CA LEU A 134 4.03 -3.67 -8.08
C LEU A 134 4.67 -4.92 -7.43
N LEU A 135 4.33 -6.12 -7.92
CA LEU A 135 4.91 -7.38 -7.44
C LEU A 135 6.44 -7.40 -7.57
N ARG A 136 6.99 -6.80 -8.63
CA ARG A 136 8.45 -6.72 -8.85
C ARG A 136 9.16 -6.01 -7.70
N PHE A 137 8.54 -4.98 -7.14
CA PHE A 137 9.09 -4.21 -6.03
C PHE A 137 8.78 -4.86 -4.68
N ALA A 138 7.59 -5.45 -4.53
CA ALA A 138 7.20 -6.13 -3.29
C ALA A 138 8.18 -7.24 -2.87
N ILE A 139 8.84 -7.88 -3.86
CA ILE A 139 9.85 -8.92 -3.61
C ILE A 139 11.30 -8.40 -3.60
N SER A 140 11.57 -7.20 -4.14
CA SER A 140 12.94 -6.67 -4.29
C SER A 140 13.30 -5.59 -3.28
N GLU A 141 12.30 -4.90 -2.73
CA GLU A 141 12.43 -3.77 -1.80
C GLU A 141 11.81 -4.10 -0.43
N ASP A 142 12.17 -3.29 0.57
CA ASP A 142 11.75 -3.30 1.97
C ASP A 142 11.46 -4.69 2.55
N GLY A 143 12.55 -5.37 2.90
CA GLY A 143 12.52 -6.73 3.40
C GLY A 143 11.90 -6.91 4.81
N ALA A 144 12.22 -8.03 5.45
CA ALA A 144 11.51 -8.52 6.64
C ALA A 144 10.00 -8.79 6.39
N LEU A 145 9.66 -9.17 5.16
CA LEU A 145 8.32 -9.57 4.71
C LEU A 145 7.26 -8.46 4.76
N HIS A 146 7.60 -7.20 5.01
CA HIS A 146 6.60 -6.12 5.06
C HIS A 146 5.96 -5.88 3.71
N ALA A 147 6.76 -5.70 2.66
CA ALA A 147 6.28 -5.42 1.32
C ALA A 147 5.49 -6.60 0.72
N GLU A 148 6.00 -7.83 0.83
CA GLU A 148 5.32 -9.05 0.36
C GLU A 148 3.98 -9.30 1.07
N LYS A 149 3.96 -9.20 2.40
CA LYS A 149 2.73 -9.32 3.20
C LYS A 149 1.72 -8.26 2.80
N TYR A 150 2.13 -7.00 2.65
CA TYR A 150 1.21 -5.93 2.31
C TYR A 150 0.69 -6.06 0.87
N PHE A 151 1.51 -6.55 -0.06
CA PHE A 151 1.08 -6.92 -1.41
C PHE A 151 -0.04 -7.97 -1.35
N GLN A 152 0.15 -9.04 -0.58
CA GLN A 152 -0.85 -10.09 -0.41
C GLN A 152 -2.14 -9.55 0.23
N THR A 153 -2.03 -8.76 1.30
CA THR A 153 -3.14 -8.04 1.93
C THR A 153 -3.96 -7.25 0.91
N VAL A 154 -3.29 -6.50 0.03
CA VAL A 154 -3.94 -5.67 -0.99
C VAL A 154 -4.59 -6.52 -2.08
N ALA A 155 -3.96 -7.61 -2.51
CA ALA A 155 -4.53 -8.53 -3.50
C ALA A 155 -5.84 -9.16 -2.97
N ASP A 156 -5.82 -9.68 -1.74
CA ASP A 156 -6.98 -10.28 -1.09
C ASP A 156 -8.09 -9.25 -0.86
N ASP A 157 -7.73 -8.07 -0.36
CA ASP A 157 -8.69 -7.00 -0.12
C ASP A 157 -9.29 -6.45 -1.41
N PHE A 158 -8.51 -6.37 -2.49
CA PHE A 158 -9.02 -5.94 -3.78
C PHE A 158 -10.07 -6.91 -4.32
N ALA A 159 -9.80 -8.22 -4.23
CA ALA A 159 -10.72 -9.26 -4.68
C ALA A 159 -12.05 -9.25 -3.90
N ASN A 160 -12.00 -8.95 -2.59
CA ASN A 160 -13.15 -9.03 -1.69
C ASN A 160 -13.85 -7.67 -1.43
N THR A 161 -13.39 -6.58 -2.03
CA THR A 161 -13.98 -5.25 -1.86
C THR A 161 -14.88 -4.87 -3.04
N ARG A 162 -15.96 -4.11 -2.78
CA ARG A 162 -16.85 -3.56 -3.81
C ARG A 162 -16.06 -2.84 -4.91
N LYS A 163 -16.46 -3.04 -6.18
CA LYS A 163 -15.78 -2.49 -7.38
C LYS A 163 -15.50 -0.98 -7.30
N THR A 164 -16.40 -0.20 -6.71
CA THR A 164 -16.27 1.26 -6.56
C THR A 164 -15.22 1.69 -5.55
N LEU A 165 -14.78 0.80 -4.66
CA LEU A 165 -13.85 1.12 -3.56
C LEU A 165 -12.53 0.35 -3.66
N ARG A 166 -12.50 -0.80 -4.34
CA ARG A 166 -11.35 -1.73 -4.33
C ARG A 166 -10.05 -1.12 -4.85
N TRP A 167 -10.12 -0.20 -5.81
CA TRP A 167 -8.94 0.49 -6.35
C TRP A 167 -8.15 1.27 -5.29
N ARG A 168 -8.81 1.71 -4.21
CA ARG A 168 -8.12 2.39 -3.08
C ARG A 168 -7.07 1.50 -2.41
N HIS A 169 -7.19 0.18 -2.50
CA HIS A 169 -6.18 -0.75 -1.98
C HIS A 169 -4.92 -0.73 -2.85
N ILE A 170 -5.07 -0.79 -4.18
CA ILE A 170 -3.95 -0.70 -5.13
C ILE A 170 -3.27 0.67 -5.03
N LEU A 171 -4.02 1.75 -4.82
CA LEU A 171 -3.44 3.08 -4.56
C LEU A 171 -2.60 3.10 -3.28
N GLY A 172 -3.05 2.42 -2.22
CA GLY A 172 -2.27 2.25 -0.99
C GLY A 172 -0.97 1.48 -1.24
N LEU A 173 -1.04 0.39 -2.00
CA LEU A 173 0.13 -0.39 -2.40
C LEU A 173 1.12 0.45 -3.20
N ALA A 174 0.66 1.17 -4.23
CA ALA A 174 1.50 2.08 -5.01
C ALA A 174 2.23 3.11 -4.15
N ARG A 175 1.52 3.67 -3.16
CA ARG A 175 2.09 4.63 -2.21
C ARG A 175 3.21 4.01 -1.38
N VAL A 176 2.96 2.83 -0.83
CA VAL A 176 3.93 2.08 -0.01
C VAL A 176 5.13 1.69 -0.85
N THR A 177 4.91 1.11 -2.02
CA THR A 177 5.97 0.71 -2.95
C THR A 177 6.88 1.87 -3.37
N ALA A 178 6.31 3.03 -3.69
CA ALA A 178 7.13 4.22 -3.95
C ALA A 178 7.87 4.69 -2.69
N SER A 179 7.23 4.62 -1.51
CA SER A 179 7.88 4.99 -0.26
C SER A 179 9.08 4.10 0.08
N GLU A 180 9.08 2.83 -0.33
CA GLU A 180 10.01 1.78 0.13
C GLU A 180 11.18 1.54 -0.82
N TYR A 181 11.07 2.04 -2.06
CA TYR A 181 12.09 1.87 -3.08
C TYR A 181 13.47 2.36 -2.63
N GLY A 182 14.51 1.58 -2.95
CA GLY A 182 15.89 1.84 -2.56
C GLY A 182 16.31 1.11 -1.28
N GLN A 183 15.37 0.45 -0.59
CA GLN A 183 15.62 -0.38 0.58
C GLN A 183 15.66 -1.86 0.19
N LYS A 184 16.72 -2.31 -0.51
CA LYS A 184 16.77 -3.70 -1.04
C LYS A 184 16.44 -4.76 0.01
N ALA A 185 15.55 -5.68 -0.32
CA ALA A 185 15.17 -6.79 0.56
C ALA A 185 16.39 -7.70 0.82
N PRO A 186 16.70 -8.03 2.10
CA PRO A 186 17.73 -9.00 2.41
C PRO A 186 17.41 -10.35 1.77
N GLY A 187 18.41 -10.98 1.14
CA GLY A 187 18.25 -12.27 0.49
C GLY A 187 17.69 -12.22 -0.94
N TYR A 188 17.20 -11.08 -1.45
CA TYR A 188 16.71 -10.99 -2.84
C TYR A 188 17.77 -11.43 -3.86
N GLN A 189 18.98 -10.89 -3.76
CA GLN A 189 20.09 -11.24 -4.66
C GLN A 189 20.49 -12.72 -4.53
N GLN A 190 20.54 -13.25 -3.31
CA GLN A 190 20.85 -14.66 -3.08
C GLN A 190 19.75 -15.58 -3.65
N ALA A 191 18.48 -15.20 -3.49
CA ALA A 191 17.36 -15.93 -4.05
C ALA A 191 17.41 -15.95 -5.58
N LYS A 192 17.73 -14.81 -6.20
CA LYS A 192 17.97 -14.72 -7.64
C LYS A 192 19.06 -15.68 -8.11
N GLU A 193 20.20 -15.69 -7.44
CA GLU A 193 21.32 -16.58 -7.76
C GLU A 193 20.95 -18.06 -7.63
N LEU A 194 20.24 -18.44 -6.57
CA LEU A 194 19.76 -19.81 -6.36
C LEU A 194 18.73 -20.26 -7.41
N LEU A 195 17.92 -19.32 -7.92
CA LEU A 195 16.90 -19.57 -8.94
C LEU A 195 17.43 -19.45 -10.38
N GLY A 196 18.64 -18.90 -10.57
CA GLY A 196 19.24 -18.70 -11.90
C GLY A 196 18.58 -17.57 -12.73
N VAL A 197 18.14 -16.49 -12.08
CA VAL A 197 17.45 -15.32 -12.71
C VAL A 197 18.11 -13.98 -12.42
#